data_AF-A0A524EXG3-F1
#
_entry.id   AF-A0A524EXG3-F1
#
_cell.length_a   1.000
_cell.length_b   1.000
_cell.length_c   1.000
_cell.angle_alpha   90.00
_cell.angle_beta   90.00
_cell.angle_gamma   90.00
#
_symmetry.space_group_name_H-M   'P 1'
#
loop_
_entity.id
_entity.type
_entity.pdbx_description
1 polymer ?
#
loop_
_entity_poly.entity_id
_entity_poly.type
_entity_poly.pdbx_seq_one_letter_code
_entity_poly.pdbx_strand_id
1 'polypeptide(L)'
;MIIIPKKAYLAVVAAGVRYANKKIPKEEWLEVNGVFIGEKVDDDIVIKESYPIMHEKFDKDAVIDKYEWSEEDNITYTLIDDDAFSRGLYTVGSWHTHPGFKVMLSHIDIRHLAFHQTANPSYFTLVFNPERLLRQVEMPEKKGDPEKPLKNDPGFKIFSLDDTSRGIEASYHTVDYRVEGYESMEQLVKQTQKFIIDVTNFFPKDNIFETYQNFVEEKLTKYKSLLLGTEEYLMTLVRKGESNRVPEVLNNQIHEIRRFVAETYIRIGNIKEFMDYLEYKERETIIPMVTEILSTWDEEVTKLDSKLAEISKKF
;
A
#
# COMPACT_ATOMS: atom_id res chain seq x y z
N MET A 1 -4.71 25.05 5.65
CA MET A 1 -4.11 24.11 4.67
C MET A 1 -4.19 22.68 5.25
N ILE A 2 -4.10 21.64 4.42
CA ILE A 2 -4.09 20.24 4.91
C ILE A 2 -2.66 19.69 4.98
N ILE A 3 -2.22 19.23 6.15
CA ILE A 3 -0.89 18.64 6.37
C ILE A 3 -1.02 17.13 6.44
N ILE A 4 -0.37 16.42 5.51
CA ILE A 4 -0.47 14.97 5.35
C ILE A 4 0.90 14.32 5.66
N PRO A 5 1.02 13.50 6.71
CA PRO A 5 2.26 12.78 6.95
C PRO A 5 2.45 11.70 5.89
N LYS A 6 3.71 11.40 5.55
CA LYS A 6 4.09 10.38 4.56
C LYS A 6 3.32 9.06 4.73
N LYS A 7 3.23 8.54 5.96
CA LYS A 7 2.55 7.27 6.26
C LYS A 7 1.06 7.31 5.91
N ALA A 8 0.37 8.41 6.21
CA ALA A 8 -1.04 8.56 5.87
C ALA A 8 -1.25 8.60 4.35
N TYR A 9 -0.41 9.33 3.62
CA TYR A 9 -0.47 9.36 2.16
C TYR A 9 -0.16 8.00 1.53
N LEU A 10 0.86 7.28 2.03
CA LEU A 10 1.17 5.94 1.55
C LEU A 10 0.05 4.93 1.84
N ALA A 11 -0.72 5.10 2.92
CA ALA A 11 -1.90 4.27 3.18
C ALA A 11 -2.98 4.44 2.10
N VAL A 12 -3.29 5.68 1.70
CA VAL A 12 -4.22 5.97 0.58
C VAL A 12 -3.71 5.31 -0.70
N VAL A 13 -2.42 5.48 -1.01
CA VAL A 13 -1.81 4.92 -2.23
C VAL A 13 -1.84 3.39 -2.21
N ALA A 14 -1.43 2.76 -1.12
CA ALA A 14 -1.36 1.31 -1.01
C ALA A 14 -2.74 0.68 -1.12
N ALA A 15 -3.72 1.21 -0.40
CA ALA A 15 -5.10 0.73 -0.45
C ALA A 15 -5.70 0.89 -1.84
N GLY A 16 -5.56 2.06 -2.49
CA GLY A 16 -6.04 2.26 -3.85
C GLY A 16 -5.38 1.33 -4.88
N VAL A 17 -4.06 1.17 -4.79
CA VAL A 17 -3.30 0.33 -5.74
C VAL A 17 -3.56 -1.15 -5.53
N ARG A 18 -3.83 -1.60 -4.30
CA ARG A 18 -4.20 -2.99 -4.02
C ARG A 18 -5.40 -3.43 -4.87
N TYR A 19 -6.36 -2.55 -5.09
CA TYR A 19 -7.59 -2.83 -5.84
C TYR A 19 -7.61 -2.30 -7.27
N ALA A 20 -6.70 -1.39 -7.64
CA ALA A 20 -6.58 -0.86 -9.00
C ALA A 20 -5.11 -0.73 -9.42
N ASN A 21 -4.60 -1.76 -10.10
CA ASN A 21 -3.24 -1.77 -10.64
C ASN A 21 -3.14 -2.58 -11.93
N LYS A 22 -1.96 -2.54 -12.56
CA LYS A 22 -1.70 -3.18 -13.87
C LYS A 22 -1.85 -4.71 -13.92
N LYS A 23 -1.90 -5.40 -12.78
CA LYS A 23 -2.13 -6.86 -12.73
C LYS A 23 -3.62 -7.21 -12.68
N ILE A 24 -4.48 -6.23 -12.44
CA ILE A 24 -5.93 -6.38 -12.38
C ILE A 24 -6.51 -5.82 -13.68
N PRO A 25 -7.38 -6.55 -14.38
CA PRO A 25 -8.11 -6.03 -15.53
C PRO A 25 -8.81 -4.70 -15.17
N LYS A 26 -8.82 -3.73 -16.09
CA LYS A 26 -9.33 -2.38 -15.78
C LYS A 26 -10.81 -2.39 -15.42
N GLU A 27 -11.56 -3.29 -16.03
CA GLU A 27 -12.97 -3.58 -15.78
C GLU A 27 -13.22 -4.19 -14.39
N GLU A 28 -12.19 -4.64 -13.68
CA GLU A 28 -12.27 -5.20 -12.32
C GLU A 28 -11.62 -4.28 -11.27
N TRP A 29 -11.26 -3.05 -11.67
CA TRP A 29 -10.77 -2.04 -10.73
C TRP A 29 -11.91 -1.57 -9.84
N LEU A 30 -11.61 -1.42 -8.55
CA LEU A 30 -12.60 -1.05 -7.54
C LEU A 30 -12.20 0.24 -6.85
N GLU A 31 -13.19 1.05 -6.50
CA GLU A 31 -12.98 2.18 -5.60
C GLU A 31 -12.74 1.68 -4.16
N VAL A 32 -11.94 2.45 -3.43
CA VAL A 32 -11.58 2.19 -2.03
C VAL A 32 -11.81 3.47 -1.26
N ASN A 33 -12.38 3.38 -0.07
CA ASN A 33 -12.58 4.49 0.83
C ASN A 33 -11.87 4.30 2.17
N GLY A 34 -11.46 5.40 2.74
CA GLY A 34 -11.06 5.46 4.14
C GLY A 34 -11.25 6.83 4.75
N VAL A 35 -10.75 6.95 5.98
CA VAL A 35 -10.84 8.17 6.78
C VAL A 35 -9.48 8.64 7.24
N PHE A 36 -9.40 9.94 7.52
CA PHE A 36 -8.28 10.56 8.20
C PHE A 36 -8.67 10.93 9.61
N ILE A 37 -7.82 10.54 10.56
CA ILE A 37 -7.89 11.06 11.93
C ILE A 37 -6.81 12.11 12.13
N GLY A 38 -7.13 13.14 12.91
CA GLY A 38 -6.20 14.22 13.15
C GLY A 38 -6.77 15.27 14.08
N GLU A 39 -6.26 16.48 13.93
CA GLU A 39 -6.65 17.64 14.72
C GLU A 39 -6.54 18.91 13.89
N LYS A 40 -7.28 19.95 14.31
CA LYS A 40 -7.08 21.30 13.82
C LYS A 40 -6.08 22.03 14.70
N VAL A 41 -5.00 22.54 14.10
CA VAL A 41 -3.99 23.37 14.76
C VAL A 41 -3.99 24.71 14.06
N ASP A 42 -4.41 25.76 14.78
CA ASP A 42 -4.66 27.09 14.21
C ASP A 42 -5.63 27.00 13.01
N ASP A 43 -5.17 27.39 11.81
CA ASP A 43 -5.92 27.33 10.55
C ASP A 43 -5.60 26.09 9.69
N ASP A 44 -4.75 25.20 10.20
CA ASP A 44 -4.32 23.98 9.51
C ASP A 44 -5.01 22.74 10.07
N ILE A 45 -5.26 21.78 9.18
CA ILE A 45 -5.71 20.44 9.55
C ILE A 45 -4.53 19.50 9.45
N VAL A 46 -4.13 18.95 10.60
CA VAL A 46 -2.97 18.07 10.72
C VAL A 46 -3.48 16.64 10.81
N ILE A 47 -3.30 15.89 9.73
CA ILE A 47 -3.60 14.45 9.71
C ILE A 47 -2.53 13.75 10.55
N LYS A 48 -2.95 12.79 11.39
CA LYS A 48 -2.05 11.90 12.12
C LYS A 48 -1.99 10.53 11.48
N GLU A 49 -3.15 9.97 11.14
CA GLU A 49 -3.26 8.62 10.59
C GLU A 49 -4.36 8.55 9.52
N SER A 50 -4.28 7.52 8.69
CA SER A 50 -5.24 7.20 7.64
C SER A 50 -5.61 5.74 7.75
N TYR A 51 -6.91 5.44 7.73
CA TYR A 51 -7.42 4.08 7.81
C TYR A 51 -8.31 3.80 6.60
N PRO A 52 -7.91 2.84 5.73
CA PRO A 52 -8.84 2.25 4.78
C PRO A 52 -9.96 1.54 5.55
N ILE A 53 -11.19 1.71 5.10
CA ILE A 53 -12.38 1.13 5.75
C ILE A 53 -13.00 0.07 4.85
N MET A 54 -13.14 0.38 3.57
CA MET A 54 -13.90 -0.44 2.64
C MET A 54 -13.41 -0.27 1.20
N HIS A 55 -13.70 -1.26 0.39
CA HIS A 55 -13.64 -1.24 -1.07
C HIS A 55 -14.99 -1.64 -1.64
N GLU A 56 -15.26 -1.23 -2.86
CA GLU A 56 -16.46 -1.66 -3.58
C GLU A 56 -16.49 -3.18 -3.76
N LYS A 57 -17.68 -3.74 -3.88
CA LYS A 57 -17.83 -5.15 -4.28
C LYS A 57 -18.03 -5.21 -5.77
N PHE A 58 -17.19 -5.99 -6.44
CA PHE A 58 -17.35 -6.21 -7.87
C PHE A 58 -18.65 -6.97 -8.15
N ASP A 59 -19.54 -6.36 -8.95
CA ASP A 59 -20.78 -6.97 -9.41
C ASP A 59 -20.84 -6.93 -10.94
N LYS A 60 -20.66 -8.10 -11.58
CA LYS A 60 -20.65 -8.25 -13.04
C LYS A 60 -21.99 -7.91 -13.69
N ASP A 61 -23.08 -7.97 -12.94
CA ASP A 61 -24.44 -7.75 -13.42
C ASP A 61 -24.96 -6.34 -13.08
N ALA A 62 -24.17 -5.55 -12.33
CA ALA A 62 -24.51 -4.17 -12.01
C ALA A 62 -24.38 -3.28 -13.26
N VAL A 63 -25.44 -2.52 -13.54
CA VAL A 63 -25.45 -1.50 -14.62
C VAL A 63 -24.63 -0.27 -14.21
N ILE A 64 -24.49 -0.04 -12.91
CA ILE A 64 -23.72 1.03 -12.27
C ILE A 64 -23.11 0.43 -11.02
N ASP A 65 -21.79 0.48 -10.89
CA ASP A 65 -21.11 0.12 -9.64
C ASP A 65 -21.65 0.99 -8.51
N LYS A 66 -22.14 0.32 -7.46
CA LYS A 66 -22.78 1.00 -6.34
C LYS A 66 -21.80 1.11 -5.19
N TYR A 67 -21.35 2.33 -4.99
CA TYR A 67 -20.68 2.77 -3.78
C TYR A 67 -21.66 2.78 -2.59
N GLU A 68 -21.66 1.72 -1.79
CA GLU A 68 -22.53 1.57 -0.61
C GLU A 68 -21.74 1.06 0.61
N TRP A 69 -21.80 1.82 1.69
CA TRP A 69 -21.22 1.42 2.98
C TRP A 69 -22.11 0.39 3.66
N SER A 70 -21.52 -0.74 4.06
CA SER A 70 -22.21 -1.76 4.84
C SER A 70 -22.36 -1.37 6.30
N GLU A 71 -23.17 -2.11 7.06
CA GLU A 71 -23.29 -1.92 8.51
C GLU A 71 -21.93 -2.08 9.21
N GLU A 72 -21.13 -3.07 8.79
CA GLU A 72 -19.78 -3.31 9.31
C GLU A 72 -18.84 -2.11 9.06
N ASP A 73 -18.96 -1.44 7.90
CA ASP A 73 -18.15 -0.25 7.59
C ASP A 73 -18.50 0.93 8.50
N ASN A 74 -19.78 1.09 8.81
CA ASN A 74 -20.25 2.12 9.75
C ASN A 74 -19.79 1.83 11.19
N ILE A 75 -19.81 0.57 11.61
CA ILE A 75 -19.25 0.15 12.90
C ILE A 75 -17.75 0.43 12.93
N THR A 76 -17.03 0.06 11.87
CA THR A 76 -15.59 0.30 11.74
C THR A 76 -15.26 1.78 11.85
N TYR A 77 -15.99 2.65 11.14
CA TYR A 77 -15.86 4.10 11.26
C TYR A 77 -16.06 4.59 12.70
N THR A 78 -17.10 4.10 13.38
CA THR A 78 -17.40 4.50 14.76
C THR A 78 -16.27 4.09 15.71
N LEU A 79 -15.74 2.87 15.56
CA LEU A 79 -14.60 2.40 16.37
C LEU A 79 -13.34 3.26 16.15
N ILE A 80 -13.06 3.64 14.90
CA ILE A 80 -11.94 4.52 14.57
C ILE A 80 -12.12 5.91 15.20
N ASP A 81 -13.32 6.48 15.10
CA ASP A 81 -13.60 7.82 15.64
C ASP A 81 -13.58 7.83 17.17
N ASP A 82 -14.14 6.81 17.83
CA ASP A 82 -14.10 6.66 19.29
C ASP A 82 -12.67 6.49 19.82
N ASP A 83 -11.84 5.67 19.15
CA ASP A 83 -10.42 5.53 19.50
C ASP A 83 -9.67 6.86 19.32
N ALA A 84 -9.90 7.56 18.20
CA ALA A 84 -9.30 8.87 17.96
C ALA A 84 -9.70 9.87 19.05
N PHE A 85 -10.97 9.91 19.41
CA PHE A 85 -11.49 10.79 20.45
C PHE A 85 -10.85 10.52 21.82
N SER A 86 -10.60 9.25 22.15
CA SER A 86 -9.89 8.86 23.38
C SER A 86 -8.45 9.42 23.46
N ARG A 87 -7.86 9.76 22.31
CA ARG A 87 -6.53 10.35 22.16
C ARG A 87 -6.55 11.87 21.96
N GLY A 88 -7.73 12.51 22.05
CA GLY A 88 -7.92 13.94 21.78
C GLY A 88 -7.87 14.29 20.29
N LEU A 89 -8.00 13.30 19.41
CA LEU A 89 -8.09 13.45 17.96
C LEU A 89 -9.54 13.25 17.52
N TYR A 90 -9.84 13.49 16.24
CA TYR A 90 -11.15 13.21 15.66
C TYR A 90 -11.03 12.96 14.16
N THR A 91 -12.10 12.45 13.54
CA THR A 91 -12.14 12.32 12.07
C THR A 91 -12.15 13.70 11.40
N VAL A 92 -11.06 14.04 10.72
CA VAL A 92 -10.86 15.34 10.08
C VAL A 92 -11.21 15.36 8.60
N GLY A 93 -11.39 14.19 7.98
CA GLY A 93 -11.74 14.08 6.57
C GLY A 93 -11.87 12.63 6.12
N SER A 94 -12.30 12.45 4.88
CA SER A 94 -12.31 11.14 4.20
C SER A 94 -11.41 11.14 2.98
N TRP A 95 -11.20 9.96 2.41
CA TRP A 95 -10.61 9.82 1.10
C TRP A 95 -11.25 8.66 0.36
N HIS A 96 -11.29 8.75 -0.97
CA HIS A 96 -11.62 7.64 -1.83
C HIS A 96 -10.78 7.63 -3.10
N THR A 97 -10.92 6.57 -3.89
CA THR A 97 -10.17 6.40 -5.14
C THR A 97 -11.09 6.45 -6.36
N HIS A 98 -10.61 7.08 -7.43
CA HIS A 98 -11.26 7.13 -8.74
C HIS A 98 -10.36 6.46 -9.79
N PRO A 99 -10.21 5.13 -9.77
CA PRO A 99 -9.35 4.42 -10.70
C PRO A 99 -9.92 4.52 -12.13
N GLY A 100 -9.16 5.15 -13.04
CA GLY A 100 -9.62 5.34 -14.43
C GLY A 100 -10.58 6.51 -14.65
N PHE A 101 -10.99 7.23 -13.60
CA PHE A 101 -11.86 8.41 -13.70
C PHE A 101 -11.13 9.71 -13.41
N LYS A 102 -11.73 10.82 -13.82
CA LYS A 102 -11.24 12.15 -13.44
C LYS A 102 -11.32 12.34 -11.92
N VAL A 103 -10.33 13.03 -11.36
CA VAL A 103 -10.32 13.39 -9.93
C VAL A 103 -11.28 14.57 -9.73
N MET A 104 -12.47 14.27 -9.23
CA MET A 104 -13.61 15.17 -9.02
C MET A 104 -14.55 14.60 -7.96
N LEU A 105 -15.55 15.37 -7.50
CA LEU A 105 -16.63 14.84 -6.65
C LEU A 105 -17.85 14.48 -7.50
N SER A 106 -18.38 13.28 -7.32
CA SER A 106 -19.71 12.88 -7.79
C SER A 106 -20.81 13.49 -6.91
N HIS A 107 -22.08 13.33 -7.31
CA HIS A 107 -23.22 13.75 -6.48
C HIS A 107 -23.32 12.96 -5.16
N ILE A 108 -22.80 11.72 -5.12
CA ILE A 108 -22.76 10.91 -3.90
C ILE A 108 -21.70 11.47 -2.96
N ASP A 109 -20.52 11.82 -3.48
CA ASP A 109 -19.43 12.41 -2.70
C ASP A 109 -19.81 13.76 -2.11
N ILE A 110 -20.48 14.63 -2.89
CA ILE A 110 -20.98 15.92 -2.42
C ILE A 110 -21.95 15.72 -1.25
N ARG A 111 -22.86 14.74 -1.35
CA ARG A 111 -23.81 14.44 -0.27
C ARG A 111 -23.09 13.99 1.00
N HIS A 112 -22.16 13.06 0.87
CA HIS A 112 -21.37 12.54 1.99
C HIS A 112 -20.57 13.67 2.64
N LEU A 113 -19.86 14.46 1.84
CA LEU A 113 -19.07 15.59 2.32
C LEU A 113 -19.94 16.65 3.01
N ALA A 114 -21.12 16.97 2.48
CA ALA A 114 -22.06 17.91 3.10
C ALA A 114 -22.55 17.45 4.47
N PHE A 115 -22.83 16.14 4.61
CA PHE A 115 -23.24 15.55 5.89
C PHE A 115 -22.17 15.78 6.97
N HIS A 116 -20.91 15.42 6.68
CA HIS A 116 -19.82 15.59 7.64
C HIS A 116 -19.44 17.06 7.86
N GLN A 117 -19.40 17.89 6.80
CA GLN A 117 -19.04 19.30 6.91
C GLN A 117 -20.06 20.13 7.69
N THR A 118 -21.32 19.70 7.76
CA THR A 118 -22.34 20.36 8.59
C THR A 118 -21.99 20.25 10.08
N ALA A 119 -21.43 19.12 10.51
CA ALA A 119 -21.00 18.92 11.90
C ALA A 119 -19.57 19.45 12.15
N ASN A 120 -18.70 19.33 11.16
CA ASN A 120 -17.31 19.79 11.20
C ASN A 120 -17.00 20.65 9.96
N PRO A 121 -17.10 21.99 10.04
CA PRO A 121 -16.88 22.86 8.89
C PRO A 121 -15.49 22.75 8.23
N SER A 122 -14.51 22.17 8.92
CA SER A 122 -13.15 21.95 8.37
C SER A 122 -12.96 20.56 7.78
N TYR A 123 -14.00 19.72 7.75
CA TYR A 123 -13.96 18.40 7.13
C TYR A 123 -13.71 18.52 5.63
N PHE A 124 -12.89 17.64 5.06
CA PHE A 124 -12.55 17.65 3.64
C PHE A 124 -12.61 16.22 3.07
N THR A 125 -12.53 16.10 1.75
CA THR A 125 -12.33 14.79 1.12
C THR A 125 -11.18 14.81 0.11
N LEU A 126 -10.35 13.77 0.12
CA LEU A 126 -9.27 13.56 -0.83
C LEU A 126 -9.69 12.52 -1.86
N VAL A 127 -9.52 12.82 -3.14
CA VAL A 127 -9.80 11.86 -4.23
C VAL A 127 -8.51 11.50 -4.91
N PHE A 128 -8.12 10.22 -4.84
CA PHE A 128 -6.88 9.69 -5.40
C PHE A 128 -7.14 8.89 -6.68
N ASN A 129 -6.27 9.02 -7.67
CA ASN A 129 -6.28 8.19 -8.86
C ASN A 129 -4.85 7.64 -9.13
N PRO A 130 -4.65 6.31 -9.09
CA PRO A 130 -3.34 5.71 -9.32
C PRO A 130 -2.83 5.93 -10.76
N GLU A 131 -3.70 5.97 -11.76
CA GLU A 131 -3.31 6.27 -13.15
C GLU A 131 -2.82 7.70 -13.31
N ARG A 132 -3.47 8.67 -12.63
CA ARG A 132 -3.03 10.07 -12.62
C ARG A 132 -1.60 10.19 -12.10
N LEU A 133 -1.29 9.52 -10.99
CA LEU A 133 0.06 9.50 -10.41
C LEU A 133 1.08 8.80 -11.31
N LEU A 134 0.74 7.64 -11.86
CA LEU A 134 1.68 6.86 -12.67
C LEU A 134 1.99 7.52 -14.01
N ARG A 135 0.95 8.03 -14.68
CA ARG A 135 1.06 8.56 -16.04
C ARG A 135 1.34 10.07 -16.05
N GLN A 136 1.14 10.74 -14.91
CA GLN A 136 1.23 12.19 -14.78
C GLN A 136 0.32 12.88 -15.81
N VAL A 137 -0.95 12.47 -15.85
CA VAL A 137 -1.98 13.04 -16.74
C VAL A 137 -3.31 13.19 -16.00
N GLU A 138 -4.07 14.24 -16.34
CA GLU A 138 -5.47 14.35 -15.95
C GLU A 138 -6.30 13.44 -16.84
N MET A 139 -7.12 12.56 -16.24
CA MET A 139 -8.03 11.72 -17.01
C MET A 139 -9.05 12.59 -17.76
N PRO A 140 -9.41 12.22 -19.00
CA PRO A 140 -10.38 12.96 -19.80
C PRO A 140 -11.78 12.92 -19.16
N GLU A 141 -12.61 13.92 -19.45
CA GLU A 141 -14.02 13.92 -19.03
C GLU A 141 -14.85 12.93 -19.85
N LYS A 142 -14.55 12.81 -21.15
CA LYS A 142 -15.22 11.86 -22.05
C LYS A 142 -14.20 11.04 -22.80
N LYS A 143 -14.57 9.80 -23.11
CA LYS A 143 -13.77 8.91 -23.95
C LYS A 143 -13.47 9.59 -25.29
N GLY A 144 -12.19 9.81 -25.58
CA GLY A 144 -11.73 10.48 -26.80
C GLY A 144 -11.24 11.92 -26.60
N ASP A 145 -11.50 12.53 -25.44
CA ASP A 145 -10.89 13.83 -25.11
C ASP A 145 -9.37 13.66 -24.90
N PRO A 146 -8.56 14.69 -25.22
CA PRO A 146 -7.13 14.62 -25.03
C PRO A 146 -6.78 14.59 -23.53
N GLU A 147 -5.83 13.73 -23.18
CA GLU A 147 -5.22 13.75 -21.86
C GLU A 147 -4.40 15.02 -21.67
N LYS A 148 -4.53 15.65 -20.51
CA LYS A 148 -3.75 16.83 -20.15
C LYS A 148 -2.52 16.39 -19.36
N PRO A 149 -1.28 16.68 -19.82
CA PRO A 149 -0.08 16.35 -19.07
C PRO A 149 -0.02 17.14 -17.75
N LEU A 150 0.45 16.47 -16.72
CA LEU A 150 0.73 17.00 -15.40
C LEU A 150 2.22 16.88 -15.12
N LYS A 151 2.70 17.62 -14.13
CA LYS A 151 4.09 17.57 -13.69
C LYS A 151 4.15 17.53 -12.18
N ASN A 152 4.81 16.51 -11.64
CA ASN A 152 5.00 16.31 -10.20
C ASN A 152 3.68 16.29 -9.42
N ASP A 153 2.65 15.72 -10.02
CA ASP A 153 1.33 15.58 -9.41
C ASP A 153 1.26 14.31 -8.56
N PRO A 154 0.78 14.39 -7.30
CA PRO A 154 0.76 13.24 -6.39
C PRO A 154 -0.41 12.28 -6.64
N GLY A 155 -1.17 12.47 -7.71
CA GLY A 155 -2.30 11.61 -8.07
C GLY A 155 -3.60 11.94 -7.36
N PHE A 156 -3.66 13.01 -6.56
CA PHE A 156 -4.89 13.37 -5.84
C PHE A 156 -5.19 14.86 -5.90
N LYS A 157 -6.43 15.19 -5.54
CA LYS A 157 -6.87 16.53 -5.16
C LYS A 157 -7.67 16.43 -3.85
N ILE A 158 -7.71 17.52 -3.11
CA ILE A 158 -8.52 17.65 -1.90
C ILE A 158 -9.62 18.65 -2.17
N PHE A 159 -10.82 18.35 -1.72
CA PHE A 159 -12.01 19.18 -1.93
C PHE A 159 -12.71 19.53 -0.62
N SER A 160 -13.35 20.68 -0.63
CA SER A 160 -14.25 21.20 0.40
C SER A 160 -15.46 21.83 -0.28
N LEU A 161 -16.64 21.75 0.34
CA LEU A 161 -17.82 22.45 -0.16
C LEU A 161 -17.80 23.93 0.21
N ASP A 162 -18.32 24.77 -0.69
CA ASP A 162 -18.49 26.20 -0.44
C ASP A 162 -19.66 26.48 0.52
N ASP A 163 -20.73 25.70 0.40
CA ASP A 163 -21.98 25.88 1.15
C ASP A 163 -22.71 24.53 1.31
N THR A 164 -22.65 23.96 2.51
CA THR A 164 -23.30 22.68 2.83
C THR A 164 -24.83 22.74 2.82
N SER A 165 -25.44 23.92 2.96
CA SER A 165 -26.90 24.08 3.01
C SER A 165 -27.58 23.79 1.66
N ARG A 166 -26.80 23.80 0.58
CA ARG A 166 -27.26 23.49 -0.78
C ARG A 166 -27.33 21.99 -1.08
N GLY A 167 -26.96 21.13 -0.12
CA GLY A 167 -27.02 19.68 -0.28
C GLY A 167 -26.22 19.20 -1.49
N ILE A 168 -26.87 18.42 -2.37
CA ILE A 168 -26.24 17.84 -3.58
C ILE A 168 -25.86 18.86 -4.66
N GLU A 169 -26.38 20.10 -4.57
CA GLU A 169 -26.07 21.20 -5.48
C GLU A 169 -24.94 22.09 -4.98
N ALA A 170 -24.33 21.74 -3.83
CA ALA A 170 -23.20 22.46 -3.29
C ALA A 170 -22.04 22.47 -4.29
N SER A 171 -21.50 23.66 -4.53
CA SER A 171 -20.26 23.82 -5.28
C SER A 171 -19.07 23.45 -4.37
N TYR A 172 -17.96 23.07 -4.99
CA TYR A 172 -16.75 22.68 -4.28
C TYR A 172 -15.52 23.34 -4.90
N HIS A 173 -14.51 23.54 -4.08
CA HIS A 173 -13.20 24.04 -4.48
C HIS A 173 -12.10 23.09 -4.03
N THR A 174 -10.91 23.25 -4.62
CA THR A 174 -9.72 22.52 -4.19
C THR A 174 -9.07 23.18 -2.98
N VAL A 175 -8.62 22.37 -2.02
CA VAL A 175 -7.91 22.84 -0.82
C VAL A 175 -6.41 22.61 -0.96
N ASP A 176 -5.62 23.60 -0.55
CA ASP A 176 -4.16 23.50 -0.51
C ASP A 176 -3.68 22.47 0.51
N TYR A 177 -2.58 21.79 0.18
CA TYR A 177 -2.01 20.74 1.01
C TYR A 177 -0.48 20.75 1.01
N ARG A 178 0.09 20.08 2.02
CA ARG A 178 1.51 19.73 2.10
C ARG A 178 1.64 18.27 2.52
N VAL A 179 2.39 17.49 1.74
CA VAL A 179 2.77 16.13 2.15
C VAL A 179 4.17 16.18 2.78
N GLU A 180 4.27 15.72 4.02
CA GLU A 180 5.52 15.74 4.79
C GLU A 180 6.39 14.52 4.50
N GLY A 181 7.68 14.61 4.85
CA GLY A 181 8.64 13.51 4.65
C GLY A 181 9.25 13.44 3.25
N TYR A 182 9.09 14.51 2.45
CA TYR A 182 9.69 14.67 1.13
C TYR A 182 10.31 16.06 0.99
N GLU A 183 11.44 16.13 0.29
CA GLU A 183 12.18 17.37 0.01
C GLU A 183 11.55 18.19 -1.12
N SER A 184 10.81 17.52 -2.02
CA SER A 184 10.13 18.16 -3.14
C SER A 184 8.99 17.29 -3.70
N MET A 185 8.10 17.91 -4.48
CA MET A 185 7.03 17.19 -5.19
C MET A 185 7.58 16.18 -6.22
N GLU A 186 8.72 16.46 -6.83
CA GLU A 186 9.38 15.51 -7.73
C GLU A 186 9.85 14.27 -6.97
N GLN A 187 10.47 14.48 -5.80
CA GLN A 187 10.91 13.38 -4.94
C GLN A 187 9.71 12.57 -4.44
N LEU A 188 8.63 13.22 -4.03
CA LEU A 188 7.37 12.59 -3.66
C LEU A 188 6.88 11.67 -4.78
N VAL A 189 6.66 12.22 -5.98
CA VAL A 189 6.11 11.44 -7.10
C VAL A 189 7.02 10.26 -7.43
N LYS A 190 8.34 10.47 -7.54
CA LYS A 190 9.28 9.40 -7.89
C LYS A 190 9.31 8.28 -6.84
N GLN A 191 9.33 8.64 -5.56
CA GLN A 191 9.33 7.64 -4.48
C GLN A 191 7.99 6.91 -4.41
N THR A 192 6.87 7.61 -4.57
CA THR A 192 5.55 6.98 -4.54
C THR A 192 5.35 6.07 -5.76
N GLN A 193 5.80 6.44 -6.95
CA GLN A 193 5.79 5.55 -8.11
C GLN A 193 6.59 4.26 -7.88
N LYS A 194 7.74 4.34 -7.19
CA LYS A 194 8.48 3.15 -6.76
C LYS A 194 7.68 2.32 -5.75
N PHE A 195 7.08 2.97 -4.77
CA PHE A 195 6.22 2.32 -3.79
C PHE A 195 5.03 1.59 -4.44
N ILE A 196 4.40 2.16 -5.47
CA ILE A 196 3.34 1.49 -6.25
C ILE A 196 3.83 0.16 -6.83
N ILE A 197 5.08 0.10 -7.31
CA ILE A 197 5.65 -1.15 -7.84
C ILE A 197 5.76 -2.20 -6.73
N ASP A 198 6.19 -1.79 -5.54
CA ASP A 198 6.31 -2.68 -4.39
C ASP A 198 4.91 -3.17 -3.95
N VAL A 199 3.93 -2.27 -3.80
CA VAL A 199 2.52 -2.62 -3.49
C VAL A 199 1.96 -3.60 -4.52
N THR A 200 2.13 -3.32 -5.81
CA THR A 200 1.65 -4.20 -6.91
C THR A 200 2.28 -5.61 -6.84
N ASN A 201 3.46 -5.74 -6.25
CA ASN A 201 4.19 -7.00 -6.19
C ASN A 201 4.02 -7.77 -4.88
N PHE A 202 3.81 -7.07 -3.77
CA PHE A 202 3.81 -7.68 -2.45
C PHE A 202 2.57 -7.38 -1.62
N PHE A 203 1.55 -6.70 -2.16
CA PHE A 203 0.28 -6.49 -1.47
C PHE A 203 -0.89 -7.02 -2.32
N PRO A 204 -1.22 -8.32 -2.23
CA PRO A 204 -2.26 -8.93 -3.03
C PRO A 204 -3.64 -8.45 -2.59
N LYS A 205 -4.55 -8.33 -3.57
CA LYS A 205 -5.98 -8.08 -3.34
C LYS A 205 -6.63 -9.27 -2.63
N ASP A 206 -6.48 -10.45 -3.24
CA ASP A 206 -7.12 -11.71 -2.86
C ASP A 206 -6.09 -12.79 -2.47
N ASN A 207 -6.55 -13.88 -1.85
CA ASN A 207 -5.73 -15.05 -1.49
C ASN A 207 -4.44 -14.68 -0.75
N ILE A 208 -4.52 -13.74 0.21
CA ILE A 208 -3.36 -13.17 0.89
C ILE A 208 -2.50 -14.25 1.54
N PHE A 209 -3.12 -15.19 2.26
CA PHE A 209 -2.42 -16.26 2.97
C PHE A 209 -1.69 -17.20 2.02
N GLU A 210 -2.40 -17.71 1.00
CA GLU A 210 -1.81 -18.60 -0.01
C GLU A 210 -0.67 -17.90 -0.76
N THR A 211 -0.84 -16.63 -1.13
CA THR A 211 0.18 -15.85 -1.83
C THR A 211 1.47 -15.75 -1.01
N TYR A 212 1.37 -15.42 0.28
CA TYR A 212 2.54 -15.30 1.13
C TYR A 212 3.13 -16.65 1.54
N GLN A 213 2.31 -17.67 1.72
CA GLN A 213 2.78 -19.02 1.97
C GLN A 213 3.61 -19.52 0.78
N ASN A 214 3.07 -19.42 -0.44
CA ASN A 214 3.78 -19.78 -1.67
C ASN A 214 5.07 -18.97 -1.84
N PHE A 215 5.03 -17.67 -1.54
CA PHE A 215 6.23 -16.83 -1.56
C PHE A 215 7.30 -17.37 -0.61
N VAL A 216 6.97 -17.63 0.66
CA VAL A 216 7.94 -18.12 1.64
C VAL A 216 8.46 -19.51 1.28
N GLU A 217 7.59 -20.43 0.86
CA GLU A 217 7.96 -21.79 0.44
C GLU A 217 8.91 -21.77 -0.76
N GLU A 218 8.66 -20.93 -1.76
CA GLU A 218 9.53 -20.75 -2.92
C GLU A 218 10.92 -20.24 -2.48
N LYS A 219 10.97 -19.24 -1.58
CA LYS A 219 12.25 -18.70 -1.09
C LYS A 219 13.00 -19.71 -0.23
N LEU A 220 12.32 -20.46 0.63
CA LEU A 220 12.94 -21.52 1.42
C LEU A 220 13.47 -22.65 0.54
N THR A 221 12.74 -23.03 -0.50
CA THR A 221 13.20 -24.04 -1.47
C THR A 221 14.47 -23.59 -2.17
N LYS A 222 14.49 -22.34 -2.67
CA LYS A 222 15.68 -21.76 -3.29
C LYS A 222 16.85 -21.63 -2.31
N TYR A 223 16.59 -21.19 -1.08
CA TYR A 223 17.60 -21.13 -0.01
C TYR A 223 18.26 -22.48 0.23
N LYS A 224 17.46 -23.54 0.42
CA LYS A 224 17.96 -24.91 0.63
C LYS A 224 18.73 -25.42 -0.58
N SER A 225 18.28 -25.11 -1.79
CA SER A 225 18.98 -25.48 -3.03
C SER A 225 20.35 -24.81 -3.16
N LEU A 226 20.50 -23.54 -2.78
CA LEU A 226 21.80 -22.86 -2.80
C LEU A 226 22.81 -23.50 -1.83
N LEU A 227 22.36 -23.87 -0.63
CA LEU A 227 23.20 -24.56 0.36
C LEU A 227 23.64 -25.94 -0.14
N LEU A 228 22.69 -26.75 -0.64
CA LEU A 228 22.98 -28.08 -1.16
C LEU A 228 23.89 -28.02 -2.40
N GLY A 229 23.60 -27.11 -3.33
CA GLY A 229 24.39 -26.92 -4.55
C GLY A 229 25.82 -26.47 -4.24
N THR A 230 26.01 -25.63 -3.22
CA THR A 230 27.34 -25.27 -2.71
C THR A 230 28.11 -26.50 -2.26
N GLU A 231 27.49 -27.33 -1.41
CA GLU A 231 28.11 -28.55 -0.89
C GLU A 231 28.46 -29.56 -2.00
N GLU A 232 27.54 -29.81 -2.94
CA GLU A 232 27.76 -30.71 -4.08
C GLU A 232 28.88 -30.23 -5.00
N TYR A 233 28.95 -28.92 -5.24
CA TYR A 233 30.00 -28.34 -6.07
C TYR A 233 31.38 -28.47 -5.41
N LEU A 234 31.48 -28.19 -4.10
CA LEU A 234 32.72 -28.34 -3.34
C LEU A 234 33.18 -29.81 -3.28
N MET A 235 32.26 -30.76 -3.07
CA MET A 235 32.57 -32.20 -3.15
C MET A 235 33.15 -32.58 -4.52
N THR A 236 32.60 -32.01 -5.60
CA THR A 236 33.05 -32.27 -6.96
C THR A 236 34.48 -31.76 -7.18
N LEU A 237 34.82 -30.57 -6.68
CA LEU A 237 36.17 -30.02 -6.76
C LEU A 237 37.18 -30.93 -6.03
N VAL A 238 36.85 -31.37 -4.81
CA VAL A 238 37.71 -32.29 -4.04
C VAL A 238 37.91 -33.61 -4.78
N ARG A 239 36.84 -34.20 -5.34
CA ARG A 239 36.92 -35.45 -6.12
C ARG A 239 37.76 -35.34 -7.39
N LYS A 240 37.78 -34.16 -8.02
CA LYS A 240 38.59 -33.87 -9.21
C LYS A 240 40.04 -33.52 -8.88
N GLY A 241 40.43 -33.45 -7.60
CA GLY A 241 41.76 -33.02 -7.18
C GLY A 241 41.98 -31.51 -7.30
N GLU A 242 40.90 -30.73 -7.42
CA GLU A 242 40.92 -29.26 -7.55
C GLU A 242 40.71 -28.57 -6.19
N SER A 243 41.15 -29.19 -5.08
CA SER A 243 40.94 -28.68 -3.72
C SER A 243 41.53 -27.29 -3.48
N ASN A 244 42.53 -26.88 -4.28
CA ASN A 244 43.09 -25.53 -4.23
C ASN A 244 42.06 -24.43 -4.58
N ARG A 245 40.98 -24.76 -5.30
CA ARG A 245 39.91 -23.83 -5.68
C ARG A 245 38.80 -23.69 -4.62
N VAL A 246 38.75 -24.62 -3.65
CA VAL A 246 37.69 -24.69 -2.64
C VAL A 246 37.52 -23.37 -1.87
N PRO A 247 38.58 -22.72 -1.34
CA PRO A 247 38.40 -21.50 -0.55
C PRO A 247 37.78 -20.34 -1.34
N GLU A 248 38.22 -20.16 -2.59
CA GLU A 248 37.69 -19.11 -3.47
C GLU A 248 36.21 -19.36 -3.80
N VAL A 249 35.89 -20.60 -4.20
CA VAL A 249 34.53 -20.99 -4.56
C VAL A 249 33.59 -20.88 -3.37
N LEU A 250 34.00 -21.36 -2.19
CA LEU A 250 33.20 -21.28 -0.97
C LEU A 250 32.90 -19.83 -0.60
N ASN A 251 33.89 -18.94 -0.65
CA ASN A 251 33.70 -17.51 -0.37
C ASN A 251 32.70 -16.86 -1.33
N ASN A 252 32.79 -17.17 -2.63
CA ASN A 252 31.84 -16.68 -3.63
C ASN A 252 30.42 -17.18 -3.36
N GLN A 253 30.25 -18.47 -3.06
CA GLN A 253 28.94 -19.05 -2.74
C GLN A 253 28.33 -18.48 -1.46
N ILE A 254 29.14 -18.28 -0.40
CA ILE A 254 28.71 -17.60 0.82
C ILE A 254 28.18 -16.20 0.52
N HIS A 255 28.88 -15.44 -0.34
CA HIS A 255 28.45 -14.10 -0.73
C HIS A 255 27.11 -14.14 -1.47
N GLU A 256 26.94 -15.05 -2.42
CA GLU A 256 25.67 -15.23 -3.16
C GLU A 256 24.50 -15.60 -2.25
N ILE A 257 24.70 -16.55 -1.32
CA ILE A 257 23.67 -16.95 -0.36
C ILE A 257 23.27 -15.78 0.54
N ARG A 258 24.25 -15.05 1.09
CA ARG A 258 23.99 -13.89 1.96
C ARG A 258 23.26 -12.79 1.22
N ARG A 259 23.63 -12.53 -0.04
CA ARG A 259 22.92 -11.58 -0.90
C ARG A 259 21.46 -12.01 -1.11
N PHE A 260 21.22 -13.27 -1.43
CA PHE A 260 19.86 -13.81 -1.60
C PHE A 260 19.00 -13.65 -0.33
N VAL A 261 19.59 -13.94 0.83
CA VAL A 261 18.92 -13.78 2.13
C VAL A 261 18.59 -12.31 2.41
N ALA A 262 19.54 -11.40 2.19
CA ALA A 262 19.33 -9.96 2.38
C ALA A 262 18.24 -9.40 1.46
N GLU A 263 18.25 -9.77 0.17
CA GLU A 263 17.21 -9.38 -0.78
C GLU A 263 15.82 -9.91 -0.39
N THR A 264 15.75 -11.13 0.16
CA THR A 264 14.49 -11.71 0.63
C THR A 264 14.00 -11.04 1.91
N TYR A 265 14.91 -10.71 2.83
CA TYR A 265 14.59 -9.99 4.06
C TYR A 265 13.94 -8.62 3.78
N ILE A 266 14.46 -7.87 2.80
CA ILE A 266 13.86 -6.60 2.37
C ILE A 266 12.42 -6.80 1.88
N ARG A 267 12.16 -7.84 1.07
CA ARG A 267 10.81 -8.11 0.54
C ARG A 267 9.84 -8.50 1.65
N ILE A 268 10.28 -9.32 2.61
CA ILE A 268 9.48 -9.66 3.79
C ILE A 268 9.20 -8.41 4.64
N GLY A 269 10.19 -7.52 4.77
CA GLY A 269 10.01 -6.21 5.39
C GLY A 269 8.90 -5.39 4.73
N ASN A 270 8.88 -5.33 3.39
CA ASN A 270 7.81 -4.66 2.64
C ASN A 270 6.44 -5.30 2.90
N ILE A 271 6.33 -6.64 2.92
CA ILE A 271 5.06 -7.32 3.23
C ILE A 271 4.58 -6.93 4.64
N LYS A 272 5.47 -6.94 5.63
CA LYS A 272 5.17 -6.54 7.02
C LYS A 272 4.69 -5.09 7.07
N GLU A 273 5.34 -4.18 6.34
CA GLU A 273 4.89 -2.78 6.24
C GLU A 273 3.49 -2.65 5.63
N PHE A 274 3.18 -3.41 4.57
CA PHE A 274 1.90 -3.32 3.88
C PHE A 274 0.70 -3.78 4.71
N MET A 275 0.94 -4.56 5.75
CA MET A 275 -0.11 -4.94 6.70
C MET A 275 -0.68 -3.72 7.44
N ASP A 276 0.10 -2.65 7.61
CA ASP A 276 -0.38 -1.38 8.17
C ASP A 276 -1.38 -0.64 7.25
N TYR A 277 -1.50 -1.08 5.98
CA TYR A 277 -2.36 -0.47 4.96
C TYR A 277 -3.57 -1.36 4.61
N LEU A 278 -3.78 -2.45 5.35
CA LEU A 278 -5.03 -3.22 5.29
C LEU A 278 -6.22 -2.36 5.74
N GLU A 279 -7.41 -2.71 5.25
CA GLU A 279 -8.64 -2.19 5.82
C GLU A 279 -8.68 -2.47 7.31
N TYR A 280 -9.23 -1.53 8.09
CA TYR A 280 -9.18 -1.62 9.54
C TYR A 280 -9.74 -2.96 10.06
N LYS A 281 -10.88 -3.40 9.51
CA LYS A 281 -11.53 -4.66 9.83
C LYS A 281 -10.76 -5.94 9.44
N GLU A 282 -9.86 -5.85 8.45
CA GLU A 282 -9.05 -7.00 8.03
C GLU A 282 -7.93 -7.30 9.02
N ARG A 283 -7.45 -6.29 9.78
CA ARG A 283 -6.18 -6.34 10.51
C ARG A 283 -6.15 -7.43 11.58
N GLU A 284 -7.22 -7.55 12.36
CA GLU A 284 -7.28 -8.50 13.48
C GLU A 284 -7.15 -9.95 13.01
N THR A 285 -7.61 -10.26 11.81
CA THR A 285 -7.56 -11.61 11.25
C THR A 285 -6.31 -11.83 10.40
N ILE A 286 -5.98 -10.89 9.53
CA ILE A 286 -4.93 -11.09 8.52
C ILE A 286 -3.53 -10.94 9.12
N ILE A 287 -3.29 -9.95 9.99
CA ILE A 287 -1.95 -9.67 10.50
C ILE A 287 -1.35 -10.85 11.27
N PRO A 288 -2.06 -11.50 12.22
CA PRO A 288 -1.49 -12.63 12.95
C PRO A 288 -1.10 -13.80 12.04
N MET A 289 -1.99 -14.14 11.10
CA MET A 289 -1.76 -15.25 10.16
C MET A 289 -0.59 -14.98 9.21
N VAL A 290 -0.51 -13.77 8.66
CA VAL A 290 0.64 -13.38 7.83
C VAL A 290 1.93 -13.37 8.64
N THR A 291 1.88 -12.90 9.89
CA THR A 291 3.05 -12.90 10.77
C THR A 291 3.57 -14.31 11.02
N GLU A 292 2.69 -15.28 11.27
CA GLU A 292 3.03 -16.69 11.42
C GLU A 292 3.63 -17.28 10.14
N ILE A 293 3.04 -17.01 8.97
CA ILE A 293 3.60 -17.45 7.68
C ILE A 293 5.03 -16.93 7.50
N LEU A 294 5.25 -15.64 7.76
CA LEU A 294 6.55 -15.00 7.57
C LEU A 294 7.59 -15.46 8.60
N SER A 295 7.19 -15.86 9.81
CA SER A 295 8.13 -16.34 10.83
C SER A 295 8.83 -17.63 10.43
N THR A 296 8.21 -18.46 9.58
CA THR A 296 8.84 -19.69 9.06
C THR A 296 10.12 -19.41 8.27
N TRP A 297 10.20 -18.28 7.55
CA TRP A 297 11.43 -17.83 6.91
C TRP A 297 12.48 -17.42 7.94
N ASP A 298 12.08 -16.59 8.91
CA ASP A 298 12.96 -16.07 9.94
C ASP A 298 13.60 -17.24 10.74
N GLU A 299 12.82 -18.25 11.11
CA GLU A 299 13.28 -19.44 11.82
C GLU A 299 14.32 -20.27 11.04
N GLU A 300 14.16 -20.42 9.72
CA GLU A 300 15.10 -21.21 8.92
C GLU A 300 16.41 -20.47 8.60
N VAL A 301 16.34 -19.14 8.49
CA VAL A 301 17.48 -18.30 8.13
C VAL A 301 18.35 -17.95 9.35
N THR A 302 17.81 -17.96 10.56
CA THR A 302 18.63 -17.82 11.79
C THR A 302 19.72 -18.89 11.91
N LYS A 303 19.54 -20.04 11.26
CA LYS A 303 20.50 -21.16 11.19
C LYS A 303 21.53 -21.01 10.07
N LEU A 304 21.56 -19.89 9.35
CA LEU A 304 22.43 -19.71 8.18
C LEU A 304 23.91 -19.80 8.55
N ASP A 305 24.35 -19.02 9.54
CA ASP A 305 25.78 -18.95 9.88
C ASP A 305 26.31 -20.30 10.41
N SER A 306 25.49 -21.04 11.16
CA SER A 306 25.85 -22.40 11.59
C SER A 306 25.98 -23.36 10.40
N LYS A 307 25.02 -23.34 9.45
CA LYS A 307 25.07 -24.17 8.24
C LYS A 307 26.29 -23.84 7.36
N LEU A 308 26.61 -22.56 7.18
CA LEU A 308 27.80 -22.15 6.44
C LEU A 308 29.10 -22.54 7.14
N ALA A 309 29.15 -22.46 8.48
CA ALA A 309 30.30 -22.90 9.25
C ALA A 309 30.51 -24.42 9.15
N GLU A 310 29.44 -25.21 9.15
CA GLU A 310 29.50 -26.66 8.93
C GLU A 310 30.06 -27.01 7.55
N ILE A 311 29.59 -26.33 6.48
CA ILE A 311 30.13 -26.49 5.13
C ILE A 311 31.62 -26.11 5.11
N SER A 312 31.99 -24.97 5.69
CA SER A 312 33.38 -24.52 5.73
C SER A 312 34.31 -25.43 6.53
N LYS A 313 33.80 -26.17 7.52
CA LYS A 313 34.60 -27.14 8.28
C LYS A 313 34.78 -28.45 7.51
N LYS A 314 33.85 -28.78 6.61
CA LYS A 314 33.80 -30.03 5.85
C LYS A 314 34.79 -30.06 4.68
N PHE A 315 35.09 -28.91 4.08
CA PHE A 315 35.96 -28.77 2.88
C PHE A 315 37.17 -27.91 3.17
#